data_AF-A0A0L0S486-F1
#
_entry.id   AF-A0A0L0S486-F1
#
_cell.length_a   1.000
_cell.length_b   1.000
_cell.length_c   1.000
_cell.angle_alpha   90.00
_cell.angle_beta   90.00
_cell.angle_gamma   90.00
#
_symmetry.space_group_name_H-M   'P 1'
#
loop_
_entity.id
_entity.type
_entity.pdbx_description
1 polymer ?
#
loop_
_entity_poly.entity_id
_entity_poly.type
_entity_poly.pdbx_seq_one_letter_code
_entity_poly.pdbx_strand_id
1 'polypeptide(L)'
;MLINPSKDVDANGKVFHAYLHYWDYRSSNLVNTVGILQQAFAVDPPVYARPHNQPPPTTVHPPPQFVPTLASTGSAATGMPPQPSGSSQLSSPTSLLNSRIPNTLPPPMDPHAIKLNALRADVADKLTAKFAEFSSALTSEMEALLHENKVLYEAQTRVQQKADALDQGVVQLGTNLAFSIREVPADASELVSWHPPRTAVPLD
;
A
#
# COMPACT_ATOMS: atom_id res chain seq x y z
N MET A 1 1.96 7.56 -9.97
CA MET A 1 1.32 8.89 -9.97
C MET A 1 2.37 9.93 -10.38
N LEU A 2 1.94 11.07 -10.89
CA LEU A 2 2.77 12.19 -11.32
C LEU A 2 2.33 13.43 -10.54
N ILE A 3 3.28 14.23 -10.04
CA ILE A 3 2.98 15.51 -9.37
C ILE A 3 2.57 16.51 -10.44
N ASN A 4 1.56 17.33 -10.14
CA ASN A 4 1.14 18.47 -10.92
C ASN A 4 1.58 19.76 -10.21
N PRO A 5 2.74 20.35 -10.57
CA PRO A 5 3.18 21.58 -9.97
C PRO A 5 2.19 22.71 -10.28
N SER A 6 1.73 23.41 -9.26
CA SER A 6 0.75 24.49 -9.36
C SER A 6 1.08 25.63 -8.41
N LYS A 7 0.16 26.59 -8.26
CA LYS A 7 0.33 27.70 -7.31
C LYS A 7 0.50 27.21 -5.87
N ASP A 8 -0.12 26.08 -5.53
CA ASP A 8 -0.16 25.53 -4.18
C ASP A 8 0.79 24.34 -3.99
N VAL A 9 1.46 23.84 -5.04
CA VAL A 9 2.32 22.64 -4.98
C VAL A 9 3.55 22.80 -5.86
N ASP A 10 4.76 22.60 -5.32
CA ASP A 10 5.98 22.63 -6.14
C ASP A 10 6.29 21.30 -6.86
N ALA A 11 7.35 21.28 -7.67
CA ALA A 11 7.81 20.08 -8.37
C ALA A 11 8.26 18.93 -7.44
N ASN A 12 8.52 19.21 -6.16
CA ASN A 12 8.86 18.22 -5.15
C ASN A 12 7.62 17.71 -4.39
N GLY A 13 6.44 18.27 -4.65
CA GLY A 13 5.19 17.95 -3.96
C GLY A 13 5.01 18.71 -2.64
N LYS A 14 5.84 19.71 -2.35
CA LYS A 14 5.68 20.58 -1.17
C LYS A 14 4.47 21.49 -1.38
N VAL A 15 3.59 21.47 -0.40
CA VAL A 15 2.35 22.26 -0.42
C VAL A 15 2.60 23.65 0.16
N PHE A 16 2.07 24.66 -0.51
CA PHE A 16 2.06 26.06 -0.12
C PHE A 16 0.62 26.54 -0.08
N HIS A 17 0.20 27.15 1.02
CA HIS A 17 -1.12 27.74 1.12
C HIS A 17 -1.09 28.89 2.11
N ALA A 18 -1.91 29.94 1.90
CA ALA A 18 -1.96 31.10 2.79
C ALA A 18 -2.21 30.69 4.26
N TYR A 19 -3.09 29.71 4.47
CA TYR A 19 -3.38 29.17 5.81
C TYR A 19 -2.16 28.51 6.49
N LEU A 20 -1.27 27.88 5.73
CA LEU A 20 -0.01 27.32 6.24
C LEU A 20 1.03 28.41 6.50
N HIS A 21 1.05 29.45 5.66
CA HIS A 21 1.97 30.58 5.81
C HIS A 21 1.69 31.42 7.07
N TYR A 22 0.41 31.60 7.41
CA TYR A 22 -0.03 32.33 8.60
C TYR A 22 -0.47 31.39 9.73
N TRP A 23 0.22 30.26 9.90
CA TRP A 23 -0.11 29.29 10.95
C TRP A 23 0.01 29.89 12.35
N ASP A 24 -1.05 29.82 13.15
CA ASP A 24 -1.06 30.18 14.57
C ASP A 24 -1.51 28.99 15.40
N TYR A 25 -0.71 28.54 16.36
CA TYR A 25 -1.02 27.38 17.19
C TYR A 25 -2.29 27.53 18.05
N ARG A 26 -2.78 28.75 18.29
CA ARG A 26 -3.98 28.99 19.09
C ARG A 26 -5.27 28.91 18.29
N SER A 27 -5.23 29.27 17.00
CA SER A 27 -6.41 29.34 16.13
C SER A 27 -6.38 28.34 14.98
N SER A 28 -5.20 28.02 14.47
CA SER A 28 -5.01 27.07 13.39
C SER A 28 -4.97 25.64 13.92
N ASN A 29 -5.67 24.75 13.23
CA ASN A 29 -5.65 23.32 13.53
C ASN A 29 -5.59 22.50 12.23
N LEU A 30 -5.24 21.21 12.39
CA LEU A 30 -5.06 20.30 11.27
C LEU A 30 -6.37 19.99 10.53
N VAL A 31 -7.51 19.96 11.22
CA VAL A 31 -8.83 19.70 10.62
C VAL A 31 -9.16 20.78 9.58
N ASN A 32 -9.03 22.04 9.97
CA ASN A 32 -9.22 23.19 9.07
C ASN A 32 -8.22 23.16 7.91
N THR A 33 -6.97 22.78 8.18
CA THR A 33 -5.93 22.66 7.14
C THR A 33 -6.32 21.67 6.08
N VAL A 34 -6.72 20.46 6.50
CA VAL A 34 -7.14 19.39 5.59
C VAL A 34 -8.38 19.82 4.80
N GLY A 35 -9.37 20.43 5.44
CA GLY A 35 -10.57 20.92 4.74
C GLY A 35 -10.26 21.96 3.66
N ILE A 36 -9.37 22.90 3.96
CA ILE A 36 -8.91 23.92 3.01
C ILE A 36 -8.15 23.27 1.84
N LEU A 37 -7.25 22.32 2.13
CA LEU A 37 -6.50 21.59 1.09
C LEU A 37 -7.42 20.73 0.22
N GLN A 38 -8.44 20.09 0.79
CA GLN A 38 -9.45 19.36 0.02
C GLN A 38 -10.18 20.29 -0.96
N GLN A 39 -10.59 21.48 -0.50
CA GLN A 39 -11.28 22.44 -1.36
C GLN A 39 -10.36 22.99 -2.47
N ALA A 40 -9.10 23.28 -2.16
CA ALA A 40 -8.12 23.72 -3.15
C ALA A 40 -7.84 22.61 -4.20
N PHE A 41 -7.59 21.39 -3.75
CA PHE A 41 -7.24 20.25 -4.61
C PHE A 41 -8.41 19.62 -5.35
N ALA A 42 -9.65 19.91 -4.95
CA ALA A 42 -10.82 19.61 -5.76
C ALA A 42 -10.88 20.47 -7.04
N VAL A 43 -10.32 21.68 -7.00
CA VAL A 43 -10.25 22.60 -8.14
C VAL A 43 -9.00 22.34 -8.99
N ASP A 44 -7.85 22.17 -8.33
CA ASP A 44 -6.56 21.92 -9.00
C ASP A 44 -5.87 20.68 -8.40
N PRO A 45 -6.09 19.48 -9.00
CA PRO A 45 -5.58 18.23 -8.47
C PRO A 45 -4.03 18.21 -8.42
N PRO A 46 -3.41 17.90 -7.26
CA PRO A 46 -1.96 17.97 -7.09
C PRO A 46 -1.23 16.77 -7.69
N VAL A 47 -1.96 15.71 -8.05
CA VAL A 47 -1.41 14.47 -8.58
C VAL A 47 -2.33 13.84 -9.62
N TYR A 48 -1.72 13.25 -10.65
CA TYR A 48 -2.41 12.47 -11.68
C TYR A 48 -1.92 11.02 -11.71
N ALA A 49 -2.76 10.12 -12.22
CA ALA A 49 -2.35 8.76 -12.52
C ALA A 49 -1.33 8.76 -13.68
N ARG A 50 -0.32 7.90 -13.60
CA ARG A 50 0.56 7.67 -14.75
C ARG A 50 -0.20 6.77 -15.74
N PRO A 51 -0.29 7.10 -17.04
CA PRO A 51 -0.89 6.20 -18.02
C PRO A 51 -0.10 4.88 -18.05
N HIS A 52 -0.80 3.75 -18.02
CA HIS A 52 -0.24 2.40 -17.89
C HIS A 52 0.66 1.97 -19.09
N ASN A 53 0.66 2.74 -20.19
CA ASN A 53 1.31 2.37 -21.45
C ASN A 53 2.56 3.18 -21.80
N GLN A 54 3.17 3.92 -20.86
CA GLN A 54 4.39 4.66 -21.19
C GLN A 54 5.61 3.72 -21.10
N PRO A 55 6.31 3.43 -22.22
CA PRO A 55 7.58 2.71 -22.16
C PRO A 55 8.57 3.49 -21.28
N PRO A 56 9.48 2.80 -20.56
CA PRO A 56 10.47 3.47 -19.73
C PRO A 56 11.24 4.50 -20.56
N PRO A 57 11.56 5.68 -20.01
CA PRO A 57 12.33 6.68 -20.74
C PRO A 57 13.67 6.06 -21.15
N THR A 58 13.84 5.86 -22.45
CA THR A 58 15.13 5.48 -23.01
C THR A 58 16.07 6.67 -22.82
N THR A 59 16.99 6.55 -21.88
CA THR A 59 18.19 7.38 -21.86
C THR A 59 18.90 7.18 -23.19
N VAL A 60 18.79 8.17 -24.08
CA VAL A 60 19.54 8.24 -25.33
C VAL A 60 21.00 8.46 -24.95
N HIS A 61 21.72 7.37 -24.67
CA HIS A 61 23.17 7.39 -24.74
C HIS A 61 23.55 7.50 -26.24
N PRO A 62 24.37 8.48 -26.64
CA PRO A 62 24.89 8.53 -28.00
C PRO A 62 25.67 7.23 -28.28
N PRO A 63 25.43 6.56 -29.42
CA PRO A 63 26.13 5.32 -29.74
C PRO A 63 27.64 5.60 -29.91
N PRO A 64 28.52 4.74 -29.39
CA PRO A 64 29.96 4.84 -29.68
C PRO A 64 30.18 4.64 -31.18
N GLN A 65 30.92 5.56 -31.80
CA GLN A 65 31.30 5.46 -33.20
C GLN A 65 32.27 4.28 -33.39
N PHE A 66 31.76 3.19 -33.96
CA PHE A 66 32.58 2.09 -34.45
C PHE A 66 33.15 2.44 -35.82
N VAL A 67 34.47 2.47 -35.91
CA VAL A 67 35.21 2.51 -37.18
C VAL A 67 34.98 1.19 -37.95
N PRO A 68 34.78 1.19 -39.28
CA PRO A 68 34.54 -0.03 -40.03
C PRO A 68 35.87 -0.71 -40.40
N THR A 69 36.07 -1.93 -39.88
CA THR A 69 37.05 -2.87 -40.43
C THR A 69 36.34 -3.78 -41.43
N LEU A 70 36.91 -3.86 -42.62
CA LEU A 70 36.45 -4.61 -43.79
C LEU A 70 36.65 -6.13 -43.58
N ALA A 71 35.59 -6.94 -43.69
CA ALA A 71 35.71 -8.39 -43.93
C ALA A 71 34.40 -9.00 -44.52
N SER A 72 34.35 -9.02 -45.85
CA SER A 72 33.97 -10.14 -46.74
C SER A 72 33.18 -11.37 -46.23
N THR A 73 32.05 -11.61 -46.92
CA THR A 73 31.44 -12.88 -47.41
C THR A 73 30.63 -13.79 -46.45
N GLY A 74 29.37 -14.08 -46.84
CA GLY A 74 28.81 -15.43 -46.70
C GLY A 74 27.37 -15.57 -46.18
N SER A 75 26.44 -15.71 -47.13
CA SER A 75 25.27 -16.62 -47.14
C SER A 75 24.09 -16.51 -46.14
N ALA A 76 22.91 -16.72 -46.73
CA ALA A 76 21.57 -16.69 -46.16
C ALA A 76 21.19 -17.93 -45.33
N ALA A 77 20.32 -17.78 -44.33
CA ALA A 77 19.25 -18.73 -43.99
C ALA A 77 18.29 -18.18 -42.91
N THR A 78 17.01 -18.39 -43.15
CA THR A 78 15.81 -18.25 -42.31
C THR A 78 15.85 -19.08 -41.00
N GLY A 79 15.25 -18.55 -39.91
CA GLY A 79 14.77 -19.39 -38.80
C GLY A 79 14.62 -18.70 -37.44
N MET A 80 13.37 -18.57 -36.98
CA MET A 80 12.78 -18.53 -35.61
C MET A 80 13.57 -17.96 -34.39
N PRO A 81 12.91 -17.19 -33.50
CA PRO A 81 13.50 -16.73 -32.24
C PRO A 81 13.40 -17.81 -31.12
N PRO A 82 14.47 -18.07 -30.35
CA PRO A 82 14.38 -18.86 -29.12
C PRO A 82 14.10 -17.97 -27.90
N GLN A 83 13.21 -18.48 -27.05
CA GLN A 83 12.85 -17.99 -25.72
C GLN A 83 14.02 -18.11 -24.73
N PRO A 84 14.28 -17.14 -23.83
CA PRO A 84 15.27 -17.33 -22.78
C PRO A 84 14.62 -17.87 -21.49
N SER A 85 14.97 -19.12 -21.18
CA SER A 85 14.83 -19.71 -19.86
C SER A 85 15.76 -19.03 -18.87
N GLY A 86 15.23 -18.65 -17.71
CA GLY A 86 15.99 -18.05 -16.62
C GLY A 86 16.91 -19.05 -15.94
N SER A 87 18.16 -18.65 -15.74
CA SER A 87 19.03 -19.02 -14.61
C SER A 87 20.45 -18.52 -14.92
N SER A 88 20.93 -17.53 -14.16
CA SER A 88 22.35 -17.21 -13.97
C SER A 88 22.43 -16.24 -12.79
N GLN A 89 22.65 -16.76 -11.60
CA GLN A 89 23.99 -16.95 -11.01
C GLN A 89 24.70 -15.62 -10.73
N LEU A 90 24.68 -15.29 -9.43
CA LEU A 90 25.58 -14.38 -8.75
C LEU A 90 27.02 -14.64 -9.22
N SER A 91 27.61 -13.66 -9.89
CA SER A 91 29.03 -13.66 -10.24
C SER A 91 29.70 -12.49 -9.54
N SER A 92 30.34 -12.79 -8.41
CA SER A 92 31.38 -11.95 -7.81
C SER A 92 32.51 -11.77 -8.82
N PRO A 93 33.09 -10.58 -9.02
CA PRO A 93 34.23 -10.44 -9.91
C PRO A 93 35.50 -10.92 -9.22
N THR A 94 35.81 -12.21 -9.37
CA THR A 94 37.17 -12.72 -9.15
C THR A 94 38.04 -12.23 -10.31
N SER A 95 39.04 -11.42 -9.97
CA SER A 95 40.01 -10.88 -10.93
C SER A 95 40.77 -12.02 -11.61
N LEU A 96 40.62 -12.13 -12.94
CA LEU A 96 41.39 -13.08 -13.75
C LEU A 96 42.76 -12.49 -14.09
N LEU A 97 43.78 -13.17 -13.58
CA LEU A 97 45.20 -13.05 -13.91
C LEU A 97 45.43 -13.36 -15.40
N ASN A 98 46.10 -12.47 -16.15
CA ASN A 98 47.04 -12.87 -17.21
C ASN A 98 47.94 -11.71 -17.70
N SER A 99 49.16 -11.61 -17.16
CA SER A 99 50.40 -11.47 -17.96
C SER A 99 51.64 -11.35 -17.07
N ARG A 100 52.42 -12.44 -17.05
CA ARG A 100 53.89 -12.60 -17.11
C ARG A 100 54.83 -11.50 -16.51
N ILE A 101 55.87 -12.03 -15.83
CA ILE A 101 57.18 -11.47 -15.34
C ILE A 101 57.17 -10.75 -13.95
N PRO A 102 58.30 -10.71 -13.22
CA PRO A 102 58.87 -11.67 -12.25
C PRO A 102 58.59 -11.28 -10.79
N ASN A 103 59.03 -12.12 -9.83
CA ASN A 103 59.04 -11.87 -8.38
C ASN A 103 59.45 -10.43 -8.00
N THR A 104 58.47 -9.55 -7.81
CA THR A 104 58.61 -8.31 -7.05
C THR A 104 57.55 -8.34 -5.99
N LEU A 105 57.94 -8.24 -4.72
CA LEU A 105 57.00 -8.10 -3.61
C LEU A 105 55.93 -7.05 -3.97
N PRO A 106 54.66 -7.25 -3.63
CA PRO A 106 53.64 -6.22 -3.81
C PRO A 106 54.18 -4.93 -3.18
N PRO A 107 54.07 -3.78 -3.86
CA PRO A 107 54.51 -2.51 -3.28
C PRO A 107 53.82 -2.35 -1.92
N PRO A 108 54.50 -1.80 -0.89
CA PRO A 108 53.87 -1.55 0.39
C PRO A 108 52.59 -0.74 0.12
N MET A 109 51.43 -1.34 0.43
CA MET A 109 50.14 -0.70 0.17
C MET A 109 50.16 0.67 0.84
N ASP A 110 49.93 1.70 0.04
CA ASP A 110 49.85 3.06 0.54
C ASP A 110 48.81 3.12 1.68
N PRO A 111 49.17 3.67 2.86
CA PRO A 111 48.29 3.64 4.03
C PRO A 111 46.97 4.39 3.81
N HIS A 112 46.91 5.28 2.82
CA HIS A 112 45.67 5.96 2.42
C HIS A 112 44.76 5.03 1.59
N ALA A 113 45.32 4.15 0.76
CA ALA A 113 44.56 3.16 0.00
C ALA A 113 43.89 2.11 0.92
N ILE A 114 44.56 1.73 2.00
CA ILE A 114 44.00 0.83 3.03
C ILE A 114 42.77 1.47 3.69
N LYS A 115 42.88 2.75 4.09
CA LYS A 115 41.77 3.49 4.71
C LYS A 115 40.58 3.66 3.74
N LEU A 116 40.85 3.95 2.47
CA LEU A 116 39.80 4.11 1.46
C LEU A 116 39.04 2.80 1.21
N ASN A 117 39.75 1.67 1.13
CA ASN A 117 39.11 0.37 0.98
C ASN A 117 38.31 -0.04 2.22
N ALA A 118 38.81 0.26 3.42
CA ALA A 118 38.07 0.04 4.67
C ALA A 118 36.77 0.85 4.71
N LEU A 119 36.80 2.13 4.29
CA LEU A 119 35.60 2.97 4.23
C LEU A 119 34.59 2.48 3.18
N ARG A 120 35.06 2.01 2.02
CA ARG A 120 34.19 1.42 0.99
C ARG A 120 33.49 0.15 1.50
N ALA A 121 34.21 -0.69 2.23
CA ALA A 121 33.64 -1.89 2.85
C ALA A 121 32.58 -1.51 3.89
N ASP A 122 32.87 -0.57 4.80
CA ASP A 122 31.91 -0.12 5.83
C ASP A 122 30.63 0.48 5.21
N VAL A 123 30.76 1.27 4.14
CA VAL A 123 29.58 1.81 3.42
C VAL A 123 28.77 0.69 2.76
N ALA A 124 29.43 -0.28 2.15
CA ALA A 124 28.76 -1.42 1.52
C ALA A 124 28.03 -2.30 2.54
N ASP A 125 28.64 -2.54 3.70
CA ASP A 125 28.05 -3.29 4.80
C ASP A 125 26.85 -2.54 5.39
N LYS A 126 26.97 -1.23 5.62
CA LYS A 126 25.85 -0.38 6.07
C LYS A 126 24.70 -0.39 5.08
N LEU A 127 24.99 -0.30 3.78
CA LEU A 127 23.95 -0.33 2.75
C LEU A 127 23.24 -1.68 2.74
N THR A 128 24.00 -2.78 2.82
CA THR A 128 23.46 -4.15 2.86
C THR A 128 22.61 -4.36 4.11
N ALA A 129 23.08 -3.92 5.27
CA ALA A 129 22.35 -3.99 6.53
C ALA A 129 21.04 -3.19 6.47
N LYS A 130 21.09 -1.96 5.94
CA LYS A 130 19.89 -1.12 5.79
C LYS A 130 18.90 -1.70 4.79
N PHE A 131 19.36 -2.29 3.71
CA PHE A 131 18.50 -2.99 2.76
C PHE A 131 17.85 -4.22 3.40
N ALA A 132 18.61 -5.03 4.14
CA ALA A 132 18.08 -6.18 4.85
C ALA A 132 17.02 -5.77 5.89
N GLU A 133 17.31 -4.75 6.71
CA GLU A 133 16.38 -4.20 7.70
C GLU A 133 15.10 -3.69 7.05
N PHE A 134 15.22 -2.92 5.96
CA PHE A 134 14.08 -2.42 5.21
C PHE A 134 13.23 -3.54 4.60
N SER A 135 13.88 -4.53 3.96
CA SER A 135 13.18 -5.67 3.35
C SER A 135 12.46 -6.54 4.39
N SER A 136 13.06 -6.69 5.57
CA SER A 136 12.47 -7.40 6.70
C SER A 136 11.23 -6.66 7.21
N ALA A 137 11.32 -5.35 7.43
CA ALA A 137 10.21 -4.53 7.89
C ALA A 137 9.01 -4.58 6.91
N LEU A 138 9.28 -4.46 5.61
CA LEU A 138 8.26 -4.55 4.56
C LEU A 138 7.54 -5.90 4.55
N THR A 139 8.29 -6.99 4.73
CA THR A 139 7.73 -8.34 4.78
C THR A 139 6.84 -8.51 6.01
N SER A 140 7.29 -8.02 7.17
CA SER A 140 6.52 -8.08 8.41
C SER A 140 5.24 -7.24 8.34
N GLU A 141 5.29 -6.05 7.74
CA GLU A 141 4.12 -5.18 7.59
C GLU A 141 3.08 -5.81 6.64
N MET A 142 3.55 -6.43 5.55
CA MET A 142 2.68 -7.19 4.64
C MET A 142 1.98 -8.35 5.34
N GLU A 143 2.69 -9.11 6.17
CA GLU A 143 2.11 -10.20 6.95
C GLU A 143 1.05 -9.69 7.95
N ALA A 144 1.32 -8.56 8.62
CA ALA A 144 0.39 -7.93 9.54
C ALA A 144 -0.90 -7.49 8.83
N LEU A 145 -0.79 -6.83 7.68
CA LEU A 145 -1.94 -6.37 6.89
C LEU A 145 -2.77 -7.53 6.35
N LEU A 146 -2.13 -8.63 5.97
CA LEU A 146 -2.82 -9.84 5.50
C LEU A 146 -3.60 -10.49 6.64
N HIS A 147 -3.01 -10.54 7.84
CA HIS A 147 -3.69 -11.01 9.04
C HIS A 147 -4.90 -10.13 9.40
N GLU A 148 -4.73 -8.81 9.38
CA GLU A 148 -5.81 -7.88 9.68
C GLU A 148 -6.98 -8.01 8.68
N ASN A 149 -6.68 -8.10 7.38
CA ASN A 149 -7.71 -8.32 6.35
C ASN A 149 -8.49 -9.62 6.61
N LYS A 150 -7.81 -10.70 7.01
CA LYS A 150 -8.47 -11.96 7.37
C LYS A 150 -9.43 -11.77 8.55
N VAL A 151 -8.99 -11.11 9.62
CA VAL A 151 -9.82 -10.84 10.80
C VAL A 151 -11.03 -9.97 10.45
N LEU A 152 -10.83 -8.92 9.64
CA LEU A 152 -11.91 -8.06 9.18
C LEU A 152 -12.95 -8.83 8.36
N TYR A 153 -12.51 -9.73 7.49
CA TYR A 153 -13.40 -10.57 6.70
C TYR A 153 -14.25 -11.51 7.57
N GLU A 154 -13.63 -12.11 8.59
CA GLU A 154 -14.34 -12.95 9.57
C GLU A 154 -15.35 -12.12 10.38
N ALA A 155 -14.96 -10.93 10.83
CA ALA A 155 -15.84 -10.03 11.57
C ALA A 155 -17.04 -9.59 10.72
N GLN A 156 -16.81 -9.23 9.45
CA GLN A 156 -17.87 -8.89 8.49
C GLN A 156 -18.85 -10.06 8.31
N THR A 157 -18.33 -11.28 8.15
CA THR A 157 -19.16 -12.47 8.00
C THR A 157 -20.03 -12.72 9.24
N ARG A 158 -19.46 -12.54 10.44
CA ARG A 158 -20.22 -12.71 11.69
C ARG A 158 -21.30 -11.66 11.87
N VAL A 159 -21.04 -10.41 11.46
CA VAL A 159 -22.05 -9.35 11.48
C VAL A 159 -23.18 -9.67 10.50
N GLN A 160 -22.85 -10.12 9.28
CA GLN A 160 -23.85 -10.50 8.30
C GLN A 160 -24.73 -11.65 8.80
N GLN A 161 -24.13 -12.69 9.37
CA GLN A 161 -24.86 -13.81 9.96
C GLN A 161 -25.85 -13.36 11.04
N LYS A 162 -25.43 -12.41 11.90
CA LYS A 162 -26.31 -11.86 12.93
C LYS A 162 -27.45 -11.03 12.34
N ALA A 163 -27.19 -10.27 11.27
CA ALA A 163 -28.22 -9.51 10.57
C ALA A 163 -29.28 -10.45 9.98
N ASP A 164 -28.86 -11.52 9.30
CA ASP A 164 -29.77 -12.50 8.71
C ASP A 164 -30.59 -13.23 9.79
N ALA A 165 -29.98 -13.56 10.93
CA ALA A 165 -30.69 -14.15 12.06
C ALA A 165 -31.74 -13.20 12.66
N LEU A 166 -31.46 -11.90 12.69
CA LEU A 166 -32.41 -10.89 13.15
C LEU A 166 -33.60 -10.77 12.20
N ASP A 167 -33.34 -10.78 10.89
CA ASP A 167 -34.37 -10.72 9.85
C ASP A 167 -35.33 -11.91 9.95
N GLN A 168 -34.78 -13.13 10.11
CA GLN A 168 -35.58 -14.33 10.38
C GLN A 168 -36.42 -14.19 11.66
N GLY A 169 -35.86 -13.63 12.72
CA GLY A 169 -36.58 -13.37 13.97
C GLY A 169 -37.77 -12.44 13.80
N VAL A 170 -37.61 -11.36 13.02
CA VAL A 170 -38.70 -10.43 12.69
C VAL A 170 -39.81 -11.12 11.91
N VAL A 171 -39.45 -11.90 10.88
CA VAL A 171 -40.42 -12.66 10.07
C VAL A 171 -41.18 -13.67 10.92
N GLN A 172 -40.48 -14.39 11.80
CA GLN A 172 -41.09 -15.38 12.68
C GLN A 172 -42.04 -14.73 13.70
N LEU A 173 -41.64 -13.62 14.30
CA LEU A 173 -42.52 -12.84 15.20
C LEU A 173 -43.75 -12.31 14.45
N GLY A 174 -43.59 -11.82 13.23
CA GLY A 174 -44.70 -11.38 12.39
C GLY A 174 -45.68 -12.52 12.09
N THR A 175 -45.16 -13.72 11.81
CA THR A 175 -45.98 -14.92 11.58
C THR A 175 -46.74 -15.34 12.85
N ASN A 176 -46.06 -15.37 13.99
CA ASN A 176 -46.66 -15.69 15.28
C ASN A 176 -47.75 -14.68 15.65
N LEU A 177 -47.50 -13.38 15.47
CA LEU A 177 -48.49 -12.34 15.71
C LEU A 177 -49.71 -12.48 14.80
N ALA A 178 -49.49 -12.75 13.51
CA ALA A 178 -50.57 -12.97 12.56
C ALA A 178 -51.46 -14.17 12.94
N PHE A 179 -50.85 -15.26 13.43
CA PHE A 179 -51.57 -16.41 13.96
C PHE A 179 -52.40 -16.04 15.20
N SER A 180 -51.78 -15.38 16.20
CA SER A 180 -52.47 -14.99 17.43
C SER A 180 -53.65 -14.04 17.17
N ILE A 181 -53.52 -13.07 16.26
CA ILE A 181 -54.64 -12.17 15.90
C ILE A 181 -55.79 -12.95 15.27
N ARG A 182 -55.50 -13.97 14.47
CA ARG A 182 -56.49 -14.77 13.76
C ARG A 182 -57.22 -15.77 14.66
N GLU A 183 -56.59 -16.17 15.77
CA GLU A 183 -57.22 -17.00 16.82
C GLU A 183 -57.98 -16.21 17.88
N VAL A 184 -57.97 -14.86 17.86
CA VAL A 184 -58.86 -14.09 18.74
C VAL A 184 -60.31 -14.33 18.30
N PRO A 185 -61.16 -15.00 19.09
CA PRO A 185 -62.55 -15.17 18.73
C PRO A 185 -63.23 -13.80 18.69
N ALA A 186 -64.10 -13.58 17.71
CA ALA A 186 -64.89 -12.34 17.57
C ALA A 186 -65.79 -12.02 18.79
N ASP A 187 -65.85 -12.93 19.77
CA ASP A 187 -66.58 -12.81 21.03
C ASP A 187 -65.69 -12.40 22.22
N ALA A 188 -64.53 -11.76 21.98
CA ALA A 188 -63.69 -11.19 23.04
C ALA A 188 -64.31 -9.95 23.74
N SER A 189 -65.65 -9.77 23.65
CA SER A 189 -66.39 -8.75 24.39
C SER A 189 -66.71 -9.16 25.83
N GLU A 190 -66.56 -10.44 26.21
CA GLU A 190 -66.82 -10.92 27.59
C GLU A 190 -65.59 -10.84 28.53
N LEU A 191 -64.39 -10.51 28.05
CA LEU A 191 -63.17 -10.56 28.87
C LEU A 191 -62.71 -9.20 29.46
N VAL A 192 -63.56 -8.18 29.43
CA VAL A 192 -63.33 -6.88 30.09
C VAL A 192 -64.33 -6.71 31.27
N SER A 193 -64.29 -7.63 32.23
CA SER A 193 -64.88 -7.38 33.56
C SER A 193 -63.99 -7.89 34.69
N TRP A 194 -62.69 -7.56 34.63
CA TRP A 194 -61.86 -7.62 35.83
C TRP A 194 -62.06 -6.33 36.64
N HIS A 195 -63.16 -6.25 37.39
CA HIS A 195 -63.28 -5.28 38.47
C HIS A 195 -62.64 -5.89 39.73
N PRO A 196 -61.57 -5.30 40.31
CA PRO A 196 -61.13 -5.72 41.64
C PRO A 196 -62.20 -5.32 42.67
N PRO A 197 -62.46 -6.14 43.71
CA PRO A 197 -63.40 -5.78 44.76
C PRO A 197 -62.91 -4.52 45.48
N ARG A 198 -63.75 -3.47 45.49
CA ARG A 198 -63.53 -2.29 46.33
C ARG A 198 -63.57 -2.72 47.80
N THR A 199 -62.41 -2.90 48.41
CA THR A 199 -62.29 -2.95 49.85
C THR A 199 -62.60 -1.56 50.41
N ALA A 200 -63.73 -1.44 51.09
CA ALA A 200 -64.04 -0.26 51.89
C ALA A 200 -63.03 -0.19 53.06
N VAL A 201 -62.24 0.87 53.10
CA VAL A 201 -61.42 1.20 54.27
C VAL A 201 -62.30 2.02 55.22
N PRO A 202 -62.51 1.62 56.48
CA PRO A 202 -63.20 2.46 57.46
C PRO A 202 -62.27 3.62 57.86
N LEU A 203 -62.83 4.82 57.90
CA LEU A 203 -62.21 6.00 58.48
C LEU A 203 -62.31 5.91 60.01
N ASP A 204 -61.16 5.84 60.67
CA ASP A 204 -60.95 6.32 62.04
C ASP A 204 -59.64 7.10 62.07
#